data_AF-A0A516TK70-F1
#
_entry.id   AF-A0A516TK70-F1
#
_cell.length_a   1.000
_cell.length_b   1.000
_cell.length_c   1.000
_cell.angle_alpha   90.00
_cell.angle_beta   90.00
_cell.angle_gamma   90.00
#
_symmetry.space_group_name_H-M   'P 1'
#
loop_
_entity.id
_entity.type
_entity.pdbx_description
1 polymer ?
#
loop_
_entity_poly.entity_id
_entity_poly.type
_entity_poly.pdbx_seq_one_letter_code
_entity_poly.pdbx_strand_id
1 'polypeptide(L)'
;MLELQGEPTPGALDQAIGVIRKRVDKFGLSEPIIQPVGKRRISVQIPGLSESEKAAAKEQLSKVAKLEFRLVHPDSDKMLAAIQSGQEKVPPGYEILPFSPDVSKGNKTEAWILVKKREEMGGSMSNGLLEDSTK
;
A
#
# COMPACT_ATOMS: atom_id res chain seq x y z
N MET A 1 -7.02 -10.02 18.15
CA MET A 1 -6.51 -8.82 18.83
C MET A 1 -5.38 -8.24 17.99
N LEU A 2 -5.39 -6.94 17.71
CA LEU A 2 -4.30 -6.24 17.04
C LEU A 2 -3.60 -5.27 18.00
N GLU A 3 -2.30 -5.09 17.82
CA GLU A 3 -1.46 -4.17 18.58
C GLU A 3 -0.85 -3.13 17.64
N LEU A 4 -0.90 -1.86 18.03
CA LEU A 4 -0.30 -0.76 17.28
C LEU A 4 1.23 -0.76 17.47
N GLN A 5 1.96 -0.55 16.38
CA GLN A 5 3.42 -0.42 16.39
C GLN A 5 3.80 1.03 16.76
N GLY A 6 4.68 1.24 17.76
CA GLY A 6 5.20 2.55 18.16
C GLY A 6 4.41 3.28 19.26
N GLU A 7 4.77 4.55 19.52
CA GLU A 7 4.03 5.45 20.41
C GLU A 7 2.80 6.01 19.69
N PRO A 8 1.56 5.72 20.14
CA PRO A 8 0.36 6.22 19.46
C PRO A 8 0.27 7.74 19.62
N THR A 9 0.17 8.46 18.51
CA THR A 9 -0.24 9.86 18.54
C THR A 9 -1.72 9.97 18.95
N PRO A 10 -2.15 11.12 19.51
CA PRO A 10 -3.57 11.38 19.74
C PRO A 10 -4.35 11.19 18.42
N GLY A 11 -5.34 10.29 18.40
CA GLY A 11 -6.14 9.95 17.21
C GLY A 11 -5.60 8.80 16.35
N ALA A 12 -4.40 8.27 16.60
CA ALA A 12 -3.87 7.11 15.87
C ALA A 12 -4.76 5.86 16.02
N LEU A 13 -5.38 5.70 17.19
CA LEU A 13 -6.27 4.57 17.49
C LEU A 13 -7.57 4.65 16.67
N ASP A 14 -8.17 5.84 16.56
CA ASP A 14 -9.39 6.06 15.79
C ASP A 14 -9.13 5.90 14.28
N GLN A 15 -7.99 6.40 13.80
CA GLN A 15 -7.54 6.16 12.43
C GLN A 15 -7.36 4.67 12.16
N ALA A 16 -6.69 3.94 13.06
CA ALA A 16 -6.50 2.50 12.93
C ALA A 16 -7.84 1.74 12.92
N ILE A 17 -8.81 2.13 13.77
CA ILE A 17 -10.17 1.57 13.77
C ILE A 17 -10.84 1.79 12.42
N GLY A 18 -10.76 3.01 11.86
CA GLY A 18 -11.33 3.33 10.55
C GLY A 18 -10.71 2.52 9.41
N VAL A 19 -9.39 2.32 9.44
CA VAL A 19 -8.67 1.48 8.46
C VAL A 19 -9.08 0.01 8.57
N ILE A 20 -9.17 -0.53 9.80
CA ILE A 20 -9.60 -1.91 10.04
C ILE A 20 -11.02 -2.12 9.53
N ARG A 21 -11.94 -1.18 9.80
CA ARG A 21 -13.33 -1.25 9.31
C ARG A 21 -13.39 -1.40 7.79
N LYS A 22 -12.75 -0.48 7.05
CA LYS A 22 -12.69 -0.52 5.57
C LYS A 22 -12.10 -1.82 5.00
N ARG A 23 -11.21 -2.49 5.74
CA ARG A 23 -10.62 -3.76 5.31
C ARG A 23 -11.54 -4.94 5.57
N VAL A 24 -12.24 -4.95 6.70
CA VAL A 24 -13.20 -6.00 7.03
C VAL A 24 -14.43 -5.95 6.11
N ASP A 25 -14.86 -4.76 5.70
CA ASP A 25 -16.00 -4.58 4.77
C ASP A 25 -15.79 -5.32 3.43
N LYS A 26 -14.53 -5.52 2.99
CA LYS A 26 -14.20 -6.22 1.73
C LYS A 26 -14.51 -7.72 1.76
N PHE A 27 -14.70 -8.32 2.94
CA PHE A 27 -15.06 -9.73 3.05
C PHE A 27 -16.57 -9.96 2.87
N GLY A 28 -17.38 -8.90 2.74
CA GLY A 28 -18.82 -9.01 2.47
C GLY A 28 -19.64 -9.58 3.64
N LEU A 29 -19.08 -9.56 4.85
CA LEU A 29 -19.67 -10.15 6.05
C LEU A 29 -20.35 -9.10 6.93
N SER A 30 -21.21 -9.59 7.83
CA SER A 30 -21.98 -8.85 8.83
C SER A 30 -21.16 -7.80 9.59
N GLU A 31 -21.84 -6.76 10.09
CA GLU A 31 -21.21 -5.62 10.77
C GLU A 31 -20.17 -6.05 11.82
N PRO A 32 -18.88 -5.73 11.63
CA PRO A 32 -17.85 -6.10 12.59
C PRO A 32 -17.87 -5.21 13.82
N ILE A 33 -17.66 -5.82 14.99
CA ILE A 33 -17.49 -5.09 16.25
C ILE A 33 -16.00 -4.78 16.42
N ILE A 34 -15.65 -3.50 16.30
CA ILE A 34 -14.27 -3.01 16.40
C ILE A 34 -14.21 -2.01 17.55
N GLN A 35 -13.43 -2.31 18.59
CA GLN A 35 -13.36 -1.50 19.79
C GLN A 35 -11.91 -1.36 20.29
N PRO A 36 -11.52 -0.18 20.78
CA PRO A 36 -10.23 0.00 21.43
C PRO A 36 -10.19 -0.77 22.76
N VAL A 37 -9.02 -1.35 23.06
CA VAL A 37 -8.74 -2.02 24.34
C VAL A 37 -7.48 -1.38 24.94
N GLY A 38 -7.68 -0.57 25.97
CA GLY A 38 -6.60 0.23 26.55
C GLY A 38 -6.06 1.26 25.56
N LYS A 39 -4.75 1.52 25.61
CA LYS A 39 -4.12 2.62 24.84
C LYS A 39 -3.53 2.21 23.48
N ARG A 40 -3.35 0.91 23.22
CA ARG A 40 -2.56 0.40 22.08
C ARG A 40 -3.14 -0.80 21.35
N ARG A 41 -4.27 -1.33 21.82
CA ARG A 41 -4.84 -2.56 21.27
C ARG A 41 -6.22 -2.30 20.72
N ILE A 42 -6.58 -3.09 19.72
CA ILE A 42 -7.91 -3.08 19.13
C ILE A 42 -8.46 -4.51 19.16
N SER A 43 -9.65 -4.65 19.74
CA SER A 43 -10.46 -5.86 19.65
C SER A 43 -11.28 -5.80 18.38
N VAL A 44 -11.27 -6.89 17.61
CA VAL A 44 -11.99 -7.04 16.35
C VAL A 44 -12.72 -8.36 16.42
N GLN A 45 -14.05 -8.30 16.29
CA GLN A 45 -14.91 -9.47 16.22
C GLN A 45 -15.71 -9.40 14.92
N ILE A 46 -15.62 -10.46 14.13
CA ILE A 46 -16.29 -10.58 12.84
C ILE A 46 -17.16 -11.84 12.89
N PRO A 47 -18.47 -11.69 13.10
CA PRO A 47 -19.38 -12.83 13.18
C PRO A 47 -19.51 -13.51 11.81
N GLY A 48 -19.76 -14.83 11.82
CA GLY A 48 -20.03 -15.59 10.60
C GLY A 48 -18.81 -16.03 9.79
N LEU A 49 -17.57 -15.64 10.16
CA LEU A 49 -16.36 -16.17 9.52
C LEU A 49 -16.14 -17.66 9.87
N SER A 50 -15.89 -18.49 8.86
CA SER A 50 -15.28 -19.81 9.05
C SER A 50 -13.82 -19.70 9.49
N GLU A 51 -13.24 -20.78 10.03
CA GLU A 51 -11.85 -20.77 10.51
C GLU A 51 -10.82 -20.40 9.41
N SER A 52 -11.05 -20.82 8.16
CA SER A 52 -10.19 -20.46 7.03
C SER A 52 -10.28 -18.97 6.70
N GLU A 53 -11.48 -18.39 6.73
CA GLU A 53 -11.69 -16.97 6.47
C GLU A 53 -11.16 -16.10 7.63
N LYS A 54 -11.23 -16.57 8.89
CA LYS A 54 -10.59 -15.89 10.03
C LYS A 54 -9.09 -15.77 9.85
N ALA A 55 -8.43 -16.84 9.39
CA ALA A 55 -6.98 -16.83 9.13
C ALA A 55 -6.63 -15.84 8.01
N ALA A 56 -7.37 -15.87 6.90
CA ALA A 56 -7.19 -14.95 5.79
C ALA A 56 -7.45 -13.48 6.19
N ALA A 57 -8.51 -13.22 6.97
CA ALA A 57 -8.81 -11.90 7.50
C ALA A 57 -7.71 -11.40 8.44
N LYS A 58 -7.20 -12.25 9.32
CA LYS A 58 -6.06 -11.91 10.20
C LYS A 58 -4.82 -11.54 9.40
N GLU A 59 -4.49 -12.30 8.35
CA GLU A 59 -3.34 -12.04 7.48
C GLU A 59 -3.50 -10.71 6.71
N GLN A 60 -4.68 -10.45 6.16
CA GLN A 60 -4.97 -9.20 5.46
C GLN A 60 -4.98 -7.98 6.40
N LEU A 61 -5.49 -8.15 7.62
CA LEU A 61 -5.49 -7.09 8.64
C LEU A 61 -4.09 -6.82 9.20
N SER A 62 -3.23 -7.83 9.32
CA SER A 62 -1.85 -7.65 9.79
C SER A 62 -0.91 -7.07 8.73
N LYS A 63 -1.21 -7.26 7.44
CA LYS A 63 -0.44 -6.65 6.35
C LYS A 63 -0.60 -5.12 6.36
N VAL A 64 0.47 -4.40 6.67
CA VAL A 64 0.52 -2.95 6.47
C VAL A 64 0.41 -2.69 4.97
N ALA A 65 -0.63 -2.01 4.53
CA ALA A 65 -0.78 -1.63 3.13
C ALA A 65 0.02 -0.33 2.94
N LYS A 66 1.32 -0.45 2.67
CA LYS A 66 2.15 0.71 2.33
C LYS A 66 1.92 1.05 0.87
N LEU A 67 1.34 2.21 0.61
CA LEU A 67 1.21 2.76 -0.75
C LEU A 67 2.41 3.69 -0.97
N GLU A 68 3.19 3.39 -2.00
CA GLU A 68 4.35 4.17 -2.41
C GLU A 68 4.14 4.69 -3.83
N PHE A 69 4.36 5.99 -4.04
CA PHE A 69 4.40 6.58 -5.37
C PHE A 69 5.87 6.75 -5.79
N ARG A 70 6.22 6.12 -6.92
CA ARG A 70 7.56 6.16 -7.51
C ARG A 70 7.45 6.67 -8.94
N LEU A 71 8.40 7.51 -9.36
CA LEU A 71 8.45 8.03 -10.72
C LEU A 71 9.01 6.98 -11.67
N VAL A 72 8.34 6.82 -12.81
CA VAL A 72 8.78 5.99 -13.93
C VAL A 72 9.88 6.72 -14.70
N HIS A 73 10.90 5.98 -15.16
CA HIS A 73 11.91 6.54 -16.04
C HIS A 73 11.30 6.92 -17.39
N PRO A 74 11.52 8.13 -17.94
CA PRO A 74 10.93 8.56 -19.21
C PRO A 74 11.17 7.60 -20.39
N ASP A 75 12.37 7.02 -20.45
CA ASP A 75 12.76 6.04 -21.47
C ASP A 75 12.65 4.57 -21.02
N SER A 76 11.80 4.27 -20.01
CA SER A 76 11.66 2.92 -19.43
C SER A 76 11.58 1.83 -20.50
N ASP A 77 10.74 1.99 -21.52
CA ASP A 77 10.52 0.98 -22.55
C ASP A 77 11.79 0.64 -23.36
N LYS A 78 12.57 1.67 -23.71
CA LYS A 78 13.81 1.50 -24.48
C LYS A 78 14.92 0.88 -23.63
N MET A 79 15.04 1.37 -22.40
CA MET A 79 16.10 0.93 -21.48
C MET A 79 15.88 -0.51 -21.02
N LEU A 80 14.63 -0.93 -20.80
CA LEU A 80 14.34 -2.30 -20.41
C LEU A 80 14.82 -3.31 -21.45
N ALA A 81 14.65 -3.02 -22.74
CA ALA A 81 15.15 -3.89 -23.81
C ALA A 81 16.69 -4.01 -23.78
N ALA A 82 17.41 -2.89 -23.60
CA ALA A 82 18.87 -2.87 -23.51
C ALA A 82 19.41 -3.53 -22.23
N ILE A 83 18.68 -3.42 -21.12
CA ILE A 83 19.03 -4.08 -19.86
C ILE A 83 18.80 -5.58 -19.95
N GLN A 84 17.68 -6.02 -20.55
CA GLN A 84 17.37 -7.44 -20.73
C GLN A 84 18.34 -8.12 -21.71
N SER A 85 18.81 -7.42 -22.74
CA SER A 85 19.83 -7.92 -23.67
C SER A 85 21.25 -7.91 -23.09
N GLY A 86 21.44 -7.35 -21.88
CA GLY A 86 22.73 -7.23 -21.21
C GLY A 86 23.65 -6.14 -21.79
N GLN A 87 23.13 -5.30 -22.69
CA GLN A 87 23.86 -4.17 -23.28
C GLN A 87 24.02 -3.01 -22.30
N GLU A 88 23.06 -2.84 -21.40
CA GLU A 88 23.05 -1.77 -20.41
C GLU A 88 22.79 -2.31 -19.00
N LYS A 89 23.27 -1.61 -17.97
CA LYS A 89 22.96 -1.92 -16.57
C LYS A 89 21.85 -1.00 -16.09
N VAL A 90 21.08 -1.45 -15.10
CA VAL A 90 20.09 -0.60 -14.41
C VAL A 90 20.81 0.67 -13.89
N PRO A 91 20.34 1.88 -14.28
CA PRO A 91 20.98 3.12 -13.85
C PRO A 91 20.98 3.27 -12.32
N PRO A 92 22.00 3.93 -11.74
CA PRO A 92 22.02 4.24 -10.32
C PRO A 92 20.75 4.99 -9.90
N GLY A 93 20.13 4.55 -8.80
CA GLY A 93 18.91 5.17 -8.29
C GLY A 93 17.61 4.68 -8.94
N TYR A 94 17.66 3.71 -9.86
CA TYR A 94 16.49 3.07 -10.46
C TYR A 94 16.41 1.57 -10.13
N GLU A 95 15.22 1.01 -10.20
CA GLU A 95 14.94 -0.41 -10.07
C GLU A 95 13.83 -0.84 -11.03
N ILE A 96 13.84 -2.12 -11.40
CA ILE A 96 12.81 -2.69 -12.26
C ILE A 96 11.78 -3.36 -11.37
N LEU A 97 10.52 -2.97 -11.53
CA LEU A 97 9.39 -3.59 -10.83
C LEU A 97 8.40 -4.21 -11.82
N PRO A 98 7.67 -5.25 -11.40
CA PRO A 98 6.55 -5.76 -12.19
C PRO A 98 5.43 -4.70 -12.24
N PHE A 99 4.83 -4.55 -13.41
CA PHE A 99 3.72 -3.66 -13.69
C PHE A 99 2.62 -4.42 -14.41
N SER A 100 1.40 -4.35 -13.87
CA SER A 100 0.20 -4.89 -14.52
C SER A 100 -0.65 -3.73 -15.01
N PRO A 101 -0.56 -3.32 -16.29
CA PRO A 101 -1.27 -2.15 -16.82
C PRO A 101 -2.81 -2.30 -16.79
N ASP A 102 -3.31 -3.53 -16.68
CA ASP A 102 -4.73 -3.82 -16.80
C ASP A 102 -5.25 -4.52 -15.53
N VAL A 103 -6.18 -3.86 -14.84
CA VAL A 103 -7.00 -4.45 -13.77
C VAL A 103 -8.38 -4.86 -14.32
N SER A 104 -8.70 -4.51 -15.58
CA SER A 104 -10.07 -4.54 -16.11
C SER A 104 -10.34 -5.67 -17.10
N LYS A 105 -9.32 -6.32 -17.66
CA LYS A 105 -9.49 -7.48 -18.56
C LYS A 105 -8.62 -8.63 -18.08
N GLY A 106 -9.24 -9.80 -17.86
CA GLY A 106 -8.66 -11.00 -17.24
C GLY A 106 -7.41 -11.61 -17.90
N ASN A 107 -6.76 -10.94 -18.85
CA ASN A 107 -5.43 -11.27 -19.33
C ASN A 107 -4.40 -10.42 -18.57
N LYS A 108 -3.88 -10.99 -17.47
CA LYS A 108 -2.71 -10.44 -16.80
C LYS A 108 -1.53 -10.50 -17.76
N THR A 109 -1.11 -9.35 -18.26
CA THR A 109 0.16 -9.24 -18.98
C THR A 109 1.18 -8.75 -17.97
N GLU A 110 2.10 -9.62 -17.55
CA GLU A 110 3.21 -9.21 -16.68
C GLU A 110 4.15 -8.34 -17.50
N ALA A 111 4.06 -7.02 -17.32
CA ALA A 111 5.03 -6.08 -17.85
C ALA A 111 6.07 -5.71 -16.78
N TRP A 112 7.20 -5.17 -17.21
CA TRP A 112 8.22 -4.62 -16.32
C TRP A 112 8.30 -3.12 -16.52
N ILE A 113 8.63 -2.39 -15.47
CA ILE A 113 8.77 -0.93 -15.52
C ILE A 113 10.00 -0.49 -14.74
N LEU A 114 10.74 0.48 -15.27
CA LEU A 114 11.90 1.07 -14.61
C LEU A 114 11.45 2.29 -13.79
N VAL A 115 11.64 2.25 -12.47
CA VAL A 115 11.20 3.31 -11.54
C VAL A 115 12.34 3.80 -10.66
N LYS A 116 12.25 5.03 -10.15
CA LYS A 116 13.18 5.54 -9.14
C LYS A 116 13.05 4.75 -7.83
N LYS A 117 14.20 4.46 -7.18
CA LYS A 117 14.28 3.79 -5.87
C LYS A 117 13.76 4.65 -4.71
N ARG A 118 13.82 5.97 -4.84
CA ARG A 118 13.35 6.89 -3.80
C ARG A 118 11.88 7.20 -4.03
N GLU A 119 11.09 7.03 -2.98
CA GLU A 119 9.72 7.52 -2.89
C GLU A 119 9.75 9.05 -2.98
N GLU A 120 9.09 9.64 -3.98
CA GLU A 120 8.96 11.10 -4.04
C GLU A 120 7.67 11.60 -3.35
N MET A 121 6.73 10.69 -3.06
CA MET A 121 5.59 10.96 -2.18
C MET A 121 5.24 9.74 -1.33
N GLY A 122 5.89 9.61 -0.17
CA GLY A 122 5.49 8.71 0.90
C GLY A 122 4.61 9.45 1.92
N GLY A 123 3.29 9.29 1.83
CA GLY A 123 2.35 9.37 2.96
C GLY A 123 2.47 10.49 4.01
N SER A 124 2.71 11.75 3.64
CA SER A 124 2.36 12.91 4.48
C SER A 124 1.93 14.09 3.62
N MET A 125 0.67 14.10 3.19
CA MET A 125 0.04 15.34 2.72
C MET A 125 -0.35 16.17 3.94
N SER A 126 0.59 16.93 4.49
CA SER A 126 0.29 18.05 5.38
C SER A 126 0.38 19.35 4.56
N ASN A 127 -0.79 19.77 4.08
CA ASN A 127 -1.25 21.13 3.81
C ASN A 127 -0.21 22.25 3.55
N GLY A 128 -0.24 22.82 2.33
CA GLY A 128 0.07 24.23 2.05
C GLY A 128 1.52 24.59 1.70
N LEU A 129 1.77 24.92 0.43
CA LEU A 129 2.02 26.31 -0.01
C LEU A 129 2.10 26.35 -1.55
N LEU A 130 1.18 27.10 -2.15
CA LEU A 130 1.36 27.74 -3.45
C LEU A 130 2.12 29.04 -3.18
N GLU A 131 3.26 29.25 -3.85
CA GLU A 131 3.95 30.54 -4.09
C GLU A 131 5.31 30.17 -4.72
N ASP A 132 5.85 30.80 -5.77
CA ASP A 132 5.38 31.82 -6.68
C ASP A 132 6.25 31.69 -7.95
N SER A 133 5.72 32.16 -9.07
CA SER A 133 6.49 32.41 -10.30
C SER A 133 7.65 33.36 -10.00
N THR A 134 8.79 33.16 -10.65
CA THR A 134 9.53 34.21 -11.40
C THR A 134 10.82 33.59 -11.96
N LYS A 135 10.88 33.43 -13.28
CA LYS A 135 11.85 34.15 -14.10
C LYS A 135 11.43 34.19 -15.56
#